data_AF-K3WPG7-F1
#
_entry.id   AF-K3WPG7-F1
#
_cell.length_a   1.000
_cell.length_b   1.000
_cell.length_c   1.000
_cell.angle_alpha   90.00
_cell.angle_beta   90.00
_cell.angle_gamma   90.00
#
_symmetry.space_group_name_H-M   'P 1'
#
loop_
_entity.id
_entity.type
_entity.pdbx_description
1 polymer ?
#
loop_
_entity_poly.entity_id
_entity_poly.type
_entity_poly.pdbx_seq_one_letter_code
_entity_poly.pdbx_strand_id
1 'polypeptide(L)'
;MTRSTVLLGFTSALALLASRQAPLAQSAAKPALIAKSSSDGAALSYKILQLADLHFTGDPTFPCLNAPTTLAPEDTPCSEALTTKFMDALLDAETPDFVVFSGDNVQTLNVTNHQSAVDAFTQGVEARGIPYAVILGNHDDENGFPREEVMELVLQKNHTYAQRGPTTIDGVGNYLLTVEAPVNGAWGNAGAPVLQMYFLDSGGYPNATRYPNVTSKYDWIKDNQVEYYRTLSVAAQQNASRASPDPAIMFFHIPLQEYDYTAAEASTTNGEKNENVSSSAIESSLFSALVDRDEVKVTFAGHDHINEYCHKRQGIQLCYGGGTGFGIAYSAANFSRRARVIEWSLNAQNERTITSYKRLFAQMDEKHEEETLFTQIPGGAGSSEDTVTTGPSGNSTSTTSGAPFGVKMDLATVLLVLLAIAFGAVSQLE
;
A
#
# COMPACT_ATOMS: atom_id res chain seq x y z
N MET A 1 -32.41 -74.47 -41.89
CA MET A 1 -31.15 -73.73 -41.68
C MET A 1 -31.47 -72.48 -40.88
N THR A 2 -31.15 -72.51 -39.60
CA THR A 2 -31.33 -71.43 -38.61
C THR A 2 -30.08 -70.57 -38.53
N ARG A 3 -30.23 -69.25 -38.43
CA ARG A 3 -29.27 -68.25 -37.87
C ARG A 3 -29.99 -66.89 -37.89
N SER A 4 -30.53 -66.43 -36.76
CA SER A 4 -29.89 -65.73 -35.62
C SER A 4 -29.61 -64.25 -35.89
N THR A 5 -30.44 -63.44 -35.23
CA THR A 5 -30.36 -62.01 -34.92
C THR A 5 -29.04 -61.64 -34.25
N VAL A 6 -28.47 -60.48 -34.57
CA VAL A 6 -27.65 -59.69 -33.63
C VAL A 6 -27.93 -58.20 -33.83
N LEU A 7 -28.46 -57.60 -32.78
CA LEU A 7 -28.65 -56.17 -32.54
C LEU A 7 -27.34 -55.65 -31.93
N LEU A 8 -26.61 -54.75 -32.59
CA LEU A 8 -25.44 -54.08 -31.98
C LEU A 8 -25.89 -52.81 -31.26
N GLY A 9 -25.85 -52.86 -29.93
CA GLY A 9 -25.96 -51.68 -29.07
C GLY A 9 -24.65 -50.89 -29.05
N PHE A 10 -24.75 -49.58 -29.23
CA PHE A 10 -23.67 -48.64 -28.95
C PHE A 10 -23.70 -48.29 -27.46
N THR A 11 -22.78 -48.86 -26.69
CA THR A 11 -22.48 -48.40 -25.32
C THR A 11 -21.49 -47.24 -25.39
N SER A 12 -21.97 -46.03 -25.09
CA SER A 12 -21.11 -44.86 -24.91
C SER A 12 -20.44 -44.96 -23.53
N ALA A 13 -19.12 -45.15 -23.50
CA ALA A 13 -18.33 -45.10 -22.28
C ALA A 13 -18.07 -43.62 -21.93
N LEU A 14 -18.81 -43.11 -20.94
CA LEU A 14 -18.56 -41.81 -20.33
C LEU A 14 -17.42 -41.97 -19.32
N ALA A 15 -16.19 -41.63 -19.72
CA ALA A 15 -15.05 -41.59 -18.81
C ALA A 15 -15.15 -40.33 -17.93
N LEU A 16 -15.52 -40.52 -16.66
CA LEU A 16 -15.40 -39.50 -15.62
C LEU A 16 -13.90 -39.24 -15.35
N LEU A 17 -13.36 -38.16 -15.92
CA LEU A 17 -12.10 -37.57 -15.46
C LEU A 17 -12.37 -36.82 -14.16
N ALA A 18 -12.42 -37.57 -13.05
CA ALA A 18 -12.32 -36.96 -11.72
C ALA A 18 -10.88 -36.45 -11.56
N SER A 19 -10.68 -35.15 -11.77
CA SER A 19 -9.45 -34.47 -11.38
C SER A 19 -9.26 -34.67 -9.87
N ARG A 20 -8.27 -35.48 -9.50
CA ARG A 20 -7.75 -35.50 -8.13
C ARG A 20 -7.06 -34.16 -7.89
N GLN A 21 -7.80 -33.15 -7.46
CA GLN A 21 -7.20 -32.06 -6.71
C GLN A 21 -6.67 -32.70 -5.43
N ALA A 22 -5.34 -32.81 -5.34
CA ALA A 22 -4.71 -33.05 -4.05
C ALA A 22 -5.17 -31.91 -3.13
N PRO A 23 -5.63 -32.19 -1.90
CA PRO A 23 -5.93 -31.11 -0.97
C PRO A 23 -4.63 -30.35 -0.75
N LEU A 24 -4.62 -29.05 -1.11
CA LEU A 24 -3.59 -28.13 -0.66
C LEU A 24 -3.48 -28.34 0.84
N ALA A 25 -2.29 -28.75 1.30
CA ALA A 25 -2.03 -28.89 2.73
C ALA A 25 -2.48 -27.59 3.39
N GLN A 26 -3.44 -27.70 4.32
CA GLN A 26 -3.92 -26.55 5.06
C GLN A 26 -2.71 -25.98 5.79
N SER A 27 -2.15 -24.89 5.26
CA SER A 27 -1.06 -24.16 5.90
C SER A 27 -1.42 -24.00 7.36
N ALA A 28 -0.53 -24.40 8.27
CA ALA A 28 -0.70 -24.09 9.68
C ALA A 28 -1.03 -22.60 9.79
N ALA A 29 -2.01 -22.25 10.64
CA ALA A 29 -2.39 -20.86 10.85
C ALA A 29 -1.13 -20.07 11.23
N LYS A 30 -0.83 -18.99 10.50
CA LYS A 30 0.30 -18.12 10.82
C LYS A 30 0.07 -17.50 12.20
N PRO A 31 1.13 -17.22 12.99
CA PRO A 31 1.00 -16.46 14.22
C PRO A 31 0.27 -15.12 13.98
N ALA A 32 -0.38 -14.59 15.01
CA ALA A 32 -0.93 -13.23 14.93
C ALA A 32 0.20 -12.20 14.80
N LEU A 33 -0.05 -11.10 14.10
CA LEU A 33 0.84 -9.94 14.09
C LEU A 33 0.61 -9.18 15.40
N ILE A 34 1.66 -9.02 16.21
CA ILE A 34 1.55 -8.48 17.57
C ILE A 34 2.33 -7.16 17.66
N ALA A 35 1.69 -6.12 18.21
CA ALA A 35 2.37 -4.85 18.50
C ALA A 35 3.41 -5.01 19.63
N LYS A 36 4.45 -4.18 19.63
CA LYS A 36 5.43 -4.11 20.73
C LYS A 36 4.89 -3.27 21.88
N SER A 37 4.96 -3.78 23.09
CA SER A 37 4.66 -3.04 24.32
C SER A 37 5.90 -2.32 24.83
N SER A 38 5.74 -1.10 25.35
CA SER A 38 6.75 -0.44 26.18
C SER A 38 7.02 -1.24 27.44
N SER A 39 8.18 -0.98 28.07
CA SER A 39 8.64 -1.71 29.27
C SER A 39 7.72 -1.56 30.48
N ASP A 40 6.99 -0.45 30.57
CA ASP A 40 5.98 -0.18 31.60
C ASP A 40 4.57 -0.66 31.23
N GLY A 41 4.38 -1.24 30.03
CA GLY A 41 3.08 -1.72 29.56
C GLY A 41 2.09 -0.61 29.22
N ALA A 42 2.56 0.64 29.11
CA ALA A 42 1.71 1.81 28.98
C ALA A 42 1.53 2.30 27.53
N ALA A 43 2.35 1.83 26.60
CA ALA A 43 2.29 2.20 25.19
C ALA A 43 2.52 1.00 24.26
N LEU A 44 1.94 1.06 23.07
CA LEU A 44 2.16 0.14 21.97
C LEU A 44 2.87 0.84 20.81
N SER A 45 3.65 0.08 20.06
CA SER A 45 4.29 0.53 18.82
C SER A 45 4.35 -0.59 17.79
N TYR A 46 4.40 -0.21 16.51
CA TYR A 46 4.60 -1.13 15.39
C TYR A 46 5.35 -0.42 14.27
N LYS A 47 6.54 -0.92 13.93
CA LYS A 47 7.40 -0.37 12.88
C LYS A 47 7.29 -1.17 11.60
N ILE A 48 6.95 -0.50 10.51
CA ILE A 48 6.81 -1.08 9.17
C ILE A 48 7.87 -0.47 8.26
N LEU A 49 8.62 -1.30 7.56
CA LEU A 49 9.51 -0.86 6.47
C LEU A 49 8.83 -1.11 5.13
N GLN A 50 8.59 -0.05 4.37
CA GLN A 50 8.07 -0.13 3.00
C GLN A 50 9.25 -0.17 2.01
N LEU A 51 9.25 -1.19 1.16
CA LEU A 51 10.19 -1.38 0.07
C LEU A 51 9.40 -1.36 -1.25
N ALA A 52 9.61 -0.33 -2.06
CA ALA A 52 8.93 -0.12 -3.33
C ALA A 52 9.92 -0.23 -4.49
N ASP A 53 9.44 -0.70 -5.65
CA ASP A 53 10.15 -0.61 -6.92
C ASP A 53 11.56 -1.23 -6.83
N LEU A 54 11.59 -2.53 -6.48
CA LEU A 54 12.83 -3.29 -6.35
C LEU A 54 13.35 -3.80 -7.71
N HIS A 55 12.44 -4.19 -8.59
CA HIS A 55 12.69 -4.74 -9.93
C HIS A 55 13.75 -5.83 -9.97
N PHE A 56 13.68 -6.82 -9.07
CA PHE A 56 14.61 -7.94 -9.14
C PHE A 56 14.43 -8.69 -10.47
N THR A 57 15.52 -8.81 -11.23
CA THR A 57 15.60 -9.61 -12.45
C THR A 57 15.94 -11.08 -12.14
N GLY A 58 16.46 -11.34 -10.93
CA GLY A 58 17.00 -12.64 -10.52
C GLY A 58 18.45 -12.85 -10.94
N ASP A 59 19.13 -11.81 -11.44
CA ASP A 59 20.55 -11.77 -11.77
C ASP A 59 21.25 -10.67 -10.95
N PRO A 60 22.00 -11.01 -9.89
CA PRO A 60 22.66 -10.02 -9.03
C PRO A 60 23.74 -9.20 -9.78
N THR A 61 24.16 -9.65 -10.97
CA THR A 61 25.14 -8.96 -11.80
C THR A 61 24.51 -7.98 -12.80
N PHE A 62 23.17 -7.92 -12.87
CA PHE A 62 22.48 -7.05 -13.81
C PHE A 62 22.87 -5.58 -13.58
N PRO A 63 23.42 -4.88 -14.59
CA PRO A 63 23.97 -3.54 -14.40
C PRO A 63 22.88 -2.51 -14.14
N CYS A 64 23.18 -1.49 -13.35
CA CYS A 64 22.26 -0.37 -13.13
C CYS A 64 21.95 0.39 -14.41
N LEU A 65 20.66 0.64 -14.70
CA LEU A 65 20.25 1.57 -15.77
C LEU A 65 20.71 3.00 -15.45
N ASN A 66 20.55 3.41 -14.18
CA ASN A 66 20.90 4.74 -13.68
C ASN A 66 21.72 4.59 -12.40
N ALA A 67 23.03 4.52 -12.53
CA ALA A 67 23.94 4.50 -11.38
C ALA A 67 23.90 5.86 -10.66
N PRO A 68 23.70 5.90 -9.32
CA PRO A 68 23.80 7.15 -8.57
C PRO A 68 25.19 7.79 -8.69
N THR A 69 25.26 9.12 -8.73
CA THR A 69 26.54 9.84 -8.76
C THR A 69 27.32 9.74 -7.44
N THR A 70 26.67 9.27 -6.38
CA THR A 70 27.19 9.16 -5.02
C THR A 70 27.70 7.77 -4.66
N LEU A 71 27.82 6.85 -5.63
CA LEU A 71 28.33 5.51 -5.37
C LEU A 71 29.76 5.52 -4.82
N ALA A 72 30.00 4.72 -3.78
CA ALA A 72 31.34 4.51 -3.26
C ALA A 72 32.17 3.61 -4.20
N PRO A 73 33.51 3.69 -4.17
CA PRO A 73 34.37 2.84 -5.00
C PRO A 73 34.10 1.33 -4.86
N GLU A 74 33.76 0.86 -3.66
CA GLU A 74 33.40 -0.52 -3.37
C GLU A 74 32.03 -0.96 -3.91
N ASP A 75 31.17 0.00 -4.25
CA ASP A 75 29.86 -0.24 -4.87
C ASP A 75 29.94 -0.17 -6.40
N THR A 76 31.16 -0.09 -6.96
CA THR A 76 31.41 -0.06 -8.41
C THR A 76 31.96 -1.42 -8.89
N PRO A 77 31.39 -2.03 -9.95
CA PRO A 77 30.29 -1.53 -10.77
C PRO A 77 28.92 -1.63 -10.09
N CYS A 78 28.03 -0.69 -10.41
CA CYS A 78 26.65 -0.70 -9.92
C CYS A 78 25.87 -1.86 -10.54
N SER A 79 25.26 -2.70 -9.71
CA SER A 79 24.39 -3.80 -10.14
C SER A 79 23.20 -4.05 -9.20
N GLU A 80 22.31 -4.98 -9.58
CA GLU A 80 21.19 -5.47 -8.75
C GLU A 80 21.62 -5.94 -7.35
N ALA A 81 22.84 -6.44 -7.18
CA ALA A 81 23.37 -6.81 -5.87
C ALA A 81 23.38 -5.65 -4.85
N LEU A 82 23.41 -4.38 -5.31
CA LEU A 82 23.26 -3.23 -4.44
C LEU A 82 21.85 -3.09 -3.86
N THR A 83 20.81 -3.58 -4.56
CA THR A 83 19.45 -3.67 -4.00
C THR A 83 19.47 -4.57 -2.77
N THR A 84 20.03 -5.79 -2.89
CA THR A 84 20.14 -6.73 -1.77
C THR A 84 20.97 -6.13 -0.63
N LYS A 85 22.14 -5.56 -0.93
CA LYS A 85 22.99 -4.89 0.07
C LYS A 85 22.25 -3.78 0.82
N PHE A 86 21.50 -2.95 0.10
CA PHE A 86 20.74 -1.85 0.68
C PHE A 86 19.59 -2.36 1.54
N MET A 87 18.84 -3.35 1.06
CA MET A 87 17.77 -3.99 1.82
C MET A 87 18.28 -4.63 3.11
N ASP A 88 19.39 -5.38 3.06
CA ASP A 88 19.98 -5.97 4.27
C ASP A 88 20.40 -4.90 5.28
N ALA A 89 21.03 -3.81 4.82
CA ALA A 89 21.37 -2.68 5.67
C ALA A 89 20.14 -2.00 6.30
N LEU A 90 19.04 -1.85 5.54
CA LEU A 90 17.76 -1.33 6.05
C LEU A 90 17.17 -2.25 7.13
N LEU A 91 17.13 -3.56 6.87
CA LEU A 91 16.59 -4.53 7.83
C LEU A 91 17.40 -4.57 9.13
N ASP A 92 18.72 -4.46 9.05
CA ASP A 92 19.61 -4.47 10.21
C ASP A 92 19.56 -3.15 11.00
N ALA A 93 19.51 -2.01 10.31
CA ALA A 93 19.48 -0.70 10.95
C ALA A 93 18.11 -0.40 11.58
N GLU A 94 17.02 -0.77 10.90
CA GLU A 94 15.67 -0.43 11.36
C GLU A 94 15.06 -1.45 12.29
N THR A 95 15.45 -2.72 12.18
CA THR A 95 14.86 -3.85 12.92
C THR A 95 13.32 -3.82 12.89
N PRO A 96 12.71 -3.76 11.69
CA PRO A 96 11.27 -3.54 11.56
C PRO A 96 10.46 -4.70 12.15
N ASP A 97 9.25 -4.40 12.64
CA ASP A 97 8.29 -5.41 13.07
C ASP A 97 7.62 -6.10 11.89
N PHE A 98 7.56 -5.41 10.75
CA PHE A 98 6.93 -5.87 9.53
C PHE A 98 7.56 -5.23 8.30
N VAL A 99 7.55 -5.93 7.17
CA VAL A 99 7.96 -5.37 5.86
C VAL A 99 6.79 -5.38 4.88
N VAL A 100 6.64 -4.33 4.10
CA VAL A 100 5.71 -4.29 2.97
C VAL A 100 6.50 -4.12 1.68
N PHE A 101 6.41 -5.12 0.82
CA PHE A 101 6.87 -5.04 -0.57
C PHE A 101 5.73 -4.46 -1.40
N SER A 102 5.85 -3.19 -1.79
CA SER A 102 4.74 -2.39 -2.32
C SER A 102 4.65 -2.34 -3.85
N GLY A 103 4.96 -3.47 -4.50
CA GLY A 103 4.83 -3.65 -5.95
C GLY A 103 6.10 -3.36 -6.73
N ASP A 104 6.12 -3.86 -7.97
CA ASP A 104 7.31 -3.94 -8.84
C ASP A 104 8.48 -4.61 -8.11
N ASN A 105 8.17 -5.75 -7.50
CA ASN A 105 9.13 -6.52 -6.72
C ASN A 105 10.08 -7.27 -7.64
N VAL A 106 9.56 -7.78 -8.76
CA VAL A 106 10.31 -8.43 -9.83
C VAL A 106 10.10 -7.71 -11.16
N GLN A 107 11.12 -7.77 -12.01
CA GLN A 107 11.03 -7.39 -13.43
C GLN A 107 11.94 -8.32 -14.23
N THR A 108 11.55 -9.59 -14.33
CA THR A 108 12.42 -10.59 -14.98
C THR A 108 12.36 -10.47 -16.49
N LEU A 109 13.49 -10.74 -17.16
CA LEU A 109 13.58 -10.73 -18.63
C LEU A 109 13.32 -12.13 -19.25
N ASN A 110 13.14 -13.14 -18.40
CA ASN A 110 12.92 -14.52 -18.80
C ASN A 110 12.10 -15.25 -17.73
N VAL A 111 11.10 -16.02 -18.17
CA VAL A 111 10.24 -16.84 -17.33
C VAL A 111 11.01 -17.73 -16.33
N THR A 112 12.22 -18.18 -16.68
CA THR A 112 13.04 -19.05 -15.81
C THR A 112 13.59 -18.37 -14.57
N ASN A 113 13.60 -17.04 -14.51
CA ASN A 113 14.22 -16.28 -13.42
C ASN A 113 13.22 -15.84 -12.34
N HIS A 114 11.92 -16.08 -12.49
CA HIS A 114 10.92 -15.64 -11.51
C HIS A 114 11.15 -16.22 -10.12
N GLN A 115 11.48 -17.52 -10.04
CA GLN A 115 11.82 -18.13 -8.75
C GLN A 115 13.03 -17.43 -8.11
N SER A 116 14.11 -17.22 -8.87
CA SER A 116 15.31 -16.59 -8.31
C SER A 116 15.07 -15.12 -7.94
N ALA A 117 14.24 -14.39 -8.69
CA ALA A 117 13.86 -13.02 -8.38
C ALA A 117 13.00 -12.95 -7.10
N VAL A 118 11.99 -13.82 -6.96
CA VAL A 118 11.18 -13.93 -5.75
C VAL A 118 12.02 -14.36 -4.55
N ASP A 119 12.92 -15.32 -4.74
CA ASP A 119 13.88 -15.73 -3.72
C ASP A 119 14.77 -14.56 -3.30
N ALA A 120 15.28 -13.76 -4.24
CA ALA A 120 16.19 -12.65 -3.98
C ALA A 120 15.52 -11.54 -3.14
N PHE A 121 14.32 -11.07 -3.51
CA PHE A 121 13.68 -9.99 -2.76
C PHE A 121 13.17 -10.44 -1.39
N THR A 122 12.79 -11.72 -1.24
CA THR A 122 12.31 -12.25 0.06
C THR A 122 13.45 -12.74 0.96
N GLN A 123 14.66 -12.93 0.44
CA GLN A 123 15.77 -13.57 1.17
C GLN A 123 16.06 -12.89 2.51
N GLY A 124 16.19 -11.55 2.53
CA GLY A 124 16.61 -10.81 3.72
C GLY A 124 15.60 -10.90 4.87
N VAL A 125 14.30 -10.88 4.56
CA VAL A 125 13.22 -10.98 5.55
C VAL A 125 13.03 -12.43 6.02
N GLU A 126 13.11 -13.41 5.11
CA GLU A 126 13.03 -14.83 5.47
C GLU A 126 14.20 -15.25 6.36
N ALA A 127 15.42 -14.80 6.05
CA ALA A 127 16.61 -15.11 6.85
C ALA A 127 16.54 -14.54 8.28
N ARG A 128 15.84 -13.42 8.46
CA ARG A 128 15.66 -12.75 9.76
C ARG A 128 14.36 -13.14 10.47
N GLY A 129 13.51 -13.95 9.83
CA GLY A 129 12.19 -14.32 10.34
C GLY A 129 11.22 -13.14 10.49
N ILE A 130 11.44 -12.06 9.75
CA ILE A 130 10.61 -10.85 9.79
C ILE A 130 9.33 -11.12 8.99
N PRO A 131 8.13 -10.92 9.57
CA PRO A 131 6.89 -11.08 8.83
C PRO A 131 6.73 -9.98 7.76
N TYR A 132 6.15 -10.33 6.61
CA TYR A 132 5.97 -9.35 5.53
C TYR A 132 4.72 -9.58 4.67
N ALA A 133 4.29 -8.53 3.99
CA ALA A 133 3.23 -8.54 2.99
C ALA A 133 3.80 -8.19 1.60
N VAL A 134 3.06 -8.59 0.56
CA VAL A 134 3.40 -8.29 -0.84
C VAL A 134 2.15 -7.85 -1.57
N ILE A 135 2.21 -6.69 -2.20
CA ILE A 135 1.31 -6.31 -3.29
C ILE A 135 2.10 -6.31 -4.59
N LEU A 136 1.39 -6.44 -5.71
CA LEU A 136 1.98 -6.55 -7.03
C LEU A 136 1.81 -5.23 -7.78
N GLY A 137 2.80 -4.91 -8.60
CA GLY A 137 2.82 -3.79 -9.52
C GLY A 137 2.68 -4.23 -10.97
N ASN A 138 2.88 -3.30 -11.90
CA ASN A 138 2.73 -3.56 -13.32
C ASN A 138 3.87 -4.39 -13.91
N HIS A 139 5.07 -4.36 -13.32
CA HIS A 139 6.22 -5.14 -13.78
C HIS A 139 6.22 -6.57 -13.26
N ASP A 140 5.51 -6.86 -12.16
CA ASP A 140 5.49 -8.19 -11.55
C ASP A 140 4.89 -9.25 -12.50
N ASP A 141 3.96 -8.88 -13.39
CA ASP A 141 3.32 -9.78 -14.37
C ASP A 141 3.69 -9.52 -15.84
N GLU A 142 4.88 -8.97 -16.08
CA GLU A 142 5.44 -8.80 -17.43
C GLU A 142 6.18 -10.05 -17.95
N ASN A 143 6.61 -9.98 -19.22
CA ASN A 143 7.53 -10.94 -19.84
C ASN A 143 7.07 -12.41 -19.80
N GLY A 144 5.75 -12.62 -19.83
CA GLY A 144 5.13 -13.92 -20.00
C GLY A 144 4.87 -14.68 -18.72
N PHE A 145 4.87 -14.00 -17.56
CA PHE A 145 4.58 -14.62 -16.27
C PHE A 145 3.33 -14.02 -15.64
N PRO A 146 2.27 -14.82 -15.41
CA PRO A 146 1.03 -14.31 -14.84
C PRO A 146 1.19 -13.84 -13.40
N ARG A 147 0.45 -12.77 -13.05
CA ARG A 147 0.35 -12.24 -11.68
C ARG A 147 0.05 -13.30 -10.61
N GLU A 148 -0.80 -14.26 -10.95
CA GLU A 148 -1.13 -15.40 -10.07
C GLU A 148 0.08 -16.25 -9.75
N GLU A 149 0.94 -16.54 -10.73
CA GLU A 149 2.12 -17.38 -10.53
C GLU A 149 3.15 -16.67 -9.63
N VAL A 150 3.30 -15.34 -9.71
CA VAL A 150 4.13 -14.55 -8.77
C VAL A 150 3.62 -14.71 -7.34
N MET A 151 2.30 -14.52 -7.14
CA MET A 151 1.69 -14.67 -5.83
C MET A 151 1.83 -16.10 -5.30
N GLU A 152 1.67 -17.12 -6.16
CA GLU A 152 1.89 -18.52 -5.78
C GLU A 152 3.32 -18.79 -5.29
N LEU A 153 4.34 -18.18 -5.90
CA LEU A 153 5.72 -18.28 -5.42
C LEU A 153 5.92 -17.59 -4.07
N VAL A 154 5.32 -16.40 -3.89
CA VAL A 154 5.36 -15.67 -2.61
C VAL A 154 4.68 -16.48 -1.50
N LEU A 155 3.52 -17.09 -1.77
CA LEU A 155 2.75 -17.85 -0.79
C LEU A 155 3.43 -19.13 -0.30
N GLN A 156 4.47 -19.61 -1.01
CA GLN A 156 5.29 -20.74 -0.58
C GLN A 156 6.30 -20.38 0.52
N LYS A 157 6.46 -19.09 0.84
CA LYS A 157 7.45 -18.61 1.80
C LYS A 157 6.98 -18.75 3.26
N ASN A 158 7.93 -18.83 4.19
CA ASN A 158 7.62 -19.16 5.58
C ASN A 158 7.10 -17.96 6.37
N HIS A 159 7.62 -16.76 6.09
CA HIS A 159 7.31 -15.55 6.85
C HIS A 159 6.37 -14.58 6.11
N THR A 160 5.89 -14.96 4.93
CA THR A 160 4.86 -14.19 4.22
C THR A 160 3.52 -14.21 4.96
N TYR A 161 2.86 -13.05 4.96
CA TYR A 161 1.48 -12.80 5.31
C TYR A 161 0.68 -12.30 4.09
N ALA A 162 1.29 -12.32 2.90
CA ALA A 162 0.56 -12.05 1.67
C ALA A 162 -0.59 -13.05 1.51
N GLN A 163 -1.67 -12.62 0.86
CA GLN A 163 -2.80 -13.48 0.56
C GLN A 163 -3.24 -13.22 -0.88
N ARG A 164 -3.67 -14.26 -1.58
CA ARG A 164 -4.26 -14.12 -2.92
C ARG A 164 -5.53 -13.27 -2.90
N GLY A 165 -6.29 -13.30 -1.80
CA GLY A 165 -7.63 -12.72 -1.69
C GLY A 165 -8.71 -13.58 -2.38
N PRO A 166 -9.99 -13.15 -2.36
CA PRO A 166 -11.06 -13.90 -3.02
C PRO A 166 -10.93 -13.85 -4.55
N THR A 167 -11.10 -15.00 -5.22
CA THR A 167 -11.03 -15.09 -6.70
C THR A 167 -12.20 -14.43 -7.43
N THR A 168 -13.23 -13.99 -6.70
CA THR A 168 -14.38 -13.23 -7.23
C THR A 168 -14.12 -11.72 -7.26
N ILE A 169 -13.01 -11.27 -6.68
CA ILE A 169 -12.59 -9.86 -6.66
C ILE A 169 -11.50 -9.68 -7.72
N ASP A 170 -11.55 -8.58 -8.46
CA ASP A 170 -10.55 -8.26 -9.48
C ASP A 170 -9.14 -8.15 -8.86
N GLY A 171 -8.13 -8.63 -9.60
CA GLY A 171 -6.74 -8.62 -9.16
C GLY A 171 -6.32 -9.81 -8.27
N VAL A 172 -5.08 -9.76 -7.78
CA VAL A 172 -4.36 -10.76 -6.98
C VAL A 172 -3.61 -10.04 -5.88
N GLY A 173 -3.96 -10.29 -4.61
CA GLY A 173 -3.36 -9.55 -3.49
C GLY A 173 -4.30 -8.56 -2.78
N ASN A 174 -5.61 -8.79 -2.82
CA ASN A 174 -6.59 -7.98 -2.08
C ASN A 174 -6.88 -8.62 -0.71
N TYR A 175 -6.42 -8.00 0.39
CA TYR A 175 -6.60 -8.56 1.73
C TYR A 175 -6.42 -7.52 2.84
N LEU A 176 -6.77 -7.92 4.06
CA LEU A 176 -6.62 -7.16 5.30
C LEU A 176 -5.72 -7.94 6.26
N LEU A 177 -4.74 -7.26 6.85
CA LEU A 177 -3.97 -7.75 7.99
C LEU A 177 -4.25 -6.90 9.22
N THR A 178 -4.39 -7.56 10.36
CA THR A 178 -4.66 -6.94 11.65
C THR A 178 -3.47 -7.14 12.57
N VAL A 179 -3.01 -6.06 13.20
CA VAL A 179 -2.07 -6.11 14.33
C VAL A 179 -2.87 -6.11 15.62
N GLU A 180 -2.49 -6.98 16.54
CA GLU A 180 -3.18 -7.20 17.81
C GLU A 180 -2.36 -6.71 19.01
N ALA A 181 -3.08 -6.37 20.09
CA ALA A 181 -2.49 -5.99 21.36
C ALA A 181 -1.78 -7.17 22.03
N PRO A 182 -0.51 -7.01 22.49
CA PRO A 182 0.22 -8.07 23.19
C PRO A 182 -0.30 -8.32 24.62
N VAL A 183 -0.88 -7.29 25.25
CA VAL A 183 -1.29 -7.27 26.66
C VAL A 183 -2.58 -6.48 26.82
N ASN A 184 -3.25 -6.62 27.97
CA ASN A 184 -4.38 -5.77 28.32
C ASN A 184 -3.92 -4.33 28.57
N GLY A 185 -4.69 -3.34 28.12
CA GLY A 185 -4.38 -1.92 28.34
C GLY A 185 -5.54 -0.99 27.94
N ALA A 186 -5.23 0.29 27.73
CA ALA A 186 -6.22 1.29 27.29
C ALA A 186 -6.83 0.98 25.92
N TRP A 187 -6.13 0.18 25.12
CA TRP A 187 -6.51 -0.34 23.81
C TRP A 187 -7.42 -1.58 23.86
N GLY A 188 -7.73 -2.11 25.05
CA GLY A 188 -8.54 -3.31 25.23
C GLY A 188 -7.75 -4.50 25.75
N ASN A 189 -8.30 -5.71 25.59
CA ASN A 189 -7.66 -6.94 26.04
C ASN A 189 -6.52 -7.37 25.11
N ALA A 190 -5.62 -8.22 25.59
CA ALA A 190 -4.68 -8.93 24.73
C ALA A 190 -5.44 -9.66 23.60
N GLY A 191 -4.94 -9.56 22.37
CA GLY A 191 -5.62 -10.04 21.17
C GLY A 191 -6.64 -9.07 20.56
N ALA A 192 -6.87 -7.89 21.16
CA ALA A 192 -7.71 -6.87 20.55
C ALA A 192 -7.02 -6.25 19.31
N PRO A 193 -7.75 -5.94 18.22
CA PRO A 193 -7.19 -5.28 17.05
C PRO A 193 -6.76 -3.84 17.38
N VAL A 194 -5.53 -3.47 17.02
CA VAL A 194 -4.98 -2.13 17.30
C VAL A 194 -4.57 -1.36 16.05
N LEU A 195 -4.21 -2.04 14.96
CA LEU A 195 -3.91 -1.44 13.66
C LEU A 195 -4.42 -2.35 12.54
N GLN A 196 -5.10 -1.75 11.56
CA GLN A 196 -5.55 -2.41 10.33
C GLN A 196 -4.67 -1.96 9.15
N MET A 197 -4.21 -2.93 8.35
CA MET A 197 -3.41 -2.72 7.14
C MET A 197 -4.13 -3.34 5.95
N TYR A 198 -4.59 -2.49 5.03
CA TYR A 198 -5.27 -2.91 3.80
C TYR A 198 -4.28 -3.01 2.65
N PHE A 199 -4.42 -4.05 1.82
CA PHE A 199 -3.59 -4.30 0.66
C PHE A 199 -4.51 -4.50 -0.55
N LEU A 200 -4.30 -3.73 -1.62
CA LEU A 200 -5.08 -3.81 -2.84
C LEU A 200 -4.16 -3.96 -4.06
N ASP A 201 -4.57 -4.82 -4.99
CA ASP A 201 -3.92 -4.93 -6.30
C ASP A 201 -4.42 -3.81 -7.21
N SER A 202 -3.58 -2.84 -7.53
CA SER A 202 -3.94 -1.77 -8.48
C SER A 202 -4.01 -2.23 -9.94
N GLY A 203 -3.63 -3.48 -10.21
CA GLY A 203 -3.43 -4.04 -11.54
C GLY A 203 -2.09 -3.59 -12.14
N GLY A 204 -1.90 -3.92 -13.42
CA GLY A 204 -0.75 -3.47 -14.21
C GLY A 204 -1.20 -2.66 -15.42
N TYR A 205 -1.79 -3.36 -16.39
CA TYR A 205 -2.27 -2.77 -17.63
C TYR A 205 -3.75 -3.13 -17.87
N PRO A 206 -4.58 -2.22 -18.43
CA PRO A 206 -5.97 -2.53 -18.70
C PRO A 206 -6.13 -3.76 -19.61
N ASN A 207 -7.02 -4.67 -19.23
CA ASN A 207 -7.34 -5.83 -20.06
C ASN A 207 -8.04 -5.39 -21.35
N ALA A 208 -7.33 -5.38 -22.47
CA ALA A 208 -7.84 -4.93 -23.77
C ALA A 208 -9.02 -5.76 -24.31
N THR A 209 -9.20 -7.01 -23.85
CA THR A 209 -10.37 -7.82 -24.23
C THR A 209 -11.62 -7.40 -23.46
N ARG A 210 -11.48 -7.13 -22.15
CA ARG A 210 -12.58 -6.64 -21.29
C ARG A 210 -12.90 -5.17 -21.55
N TYR A 211 -11.89 -4.37 -21.90
CA TYR A 211 -11.97 -2.92 -22.04
C TYR A 211 -11.34 -2.42 -23.36
N PRO A 212 -11.90 -2.76 -24.52
CA PRO A 212 -11.27 -2.49 -25.83
C PRO A 212 -11.12 -1.01 -26.20
N ASN A 213 -11.84 -0.11 -25.52
CA ASN A 213 -11.82 1.34 -25.78
C ASN A 213 -11.11 2.14 -24.69
N VAL A 214 -10.52 1.49 -23.68
CA VAL A 214 -9.74 2.19 -22.65
C VAL A 214 -8.35 2.51 -23.20
N THR A 215 -7.99 3.79 -23.15
CA THR A 215 -6.68 4.30 -23.62
C THR A 215 -5.73 4.60 -22.47
N SER A 216 -6.14 4.36 -21.22
CA SER A 216 -5.24 4.48 -20.07
C SER A 216 -4.04 3.54 -20.25
N LYS A 217 -2.84 4.02 -19.94
CA LYS A 217 -1.64 3.16 -19.94
C LYS A 217 -1.73 2.15 -18.81
N TYR A 218 -2.00 2.63 -17.60
CA TYR A 218 -2.00 1.83 -16.38
C TYR A 218 -3.42 1.45 -15.99
N ASP A 219 -3.52 0.31 -15.31
CA ASP A 219 -4.80 -0.19 -14.79
C ASP A 219 -5.23 0.58 -13.52
N TRP A 220 -6.46 0.33 -13.08
CA TRP A 220 -7.04 0.99 -11.89
C TRP A 220 -7.71 -0.02 -10.95
N ILE A 221 -7.78 0.33 -9.67
CA ILE A 221 -8.55 -0.41 -8.66
C ILE A 221 -10.03 -0.38 -9.03
N LYS A 222 -10.62 -1.56 -9.22
CA LYS A 222 -11.99 -1.76 -9.71
C LYS A 222 -13.03 -1.57 -8.62
N ASP A 223 -14.27 -1.29 -9.02
CA ASP A 223 -15.38 -1.07 -8.08
C ASP A 223 -15.66 -2.27 -7.16
N ASN A 224 -15.48 -3.51 -7.62
CA ASN A 224 -15.64 -4.69 -6.76
C ASN A 224 -14.51 -4.79 -5.71
N GLN A 225 -13.30 -4.31 -5.98
CA GLN A 225 -12.22 -4.20 -4.99
C GLN A 225 -12.54 -3.12 -3.96
N VAL A 226 -13.09 -1.98 -4.40
CA VAL A 226 -13.54 -0.91 -3.50
C VAL A 226 -14.67 -1.41 -2.59
N GLU A 227 -15.63 -2.16 -3.13
CA GLU A 227 -16.71 -2.75 -2.33
C GLU A 227 -16.21 -3.85 -1.37
N TYR A 228 -15.21 -4.62 -1.80
CA TYR A 228 -14.53 -5.58 -0.94
C TYR A 228 -13.84 -4.89 0.24
N TYR A 229 -13.12 -3.78 -0.02
CA TYR A 229 -12.56 -2.93 1.04
C TYR A 229 -13.65 -2.44 2.02
N ARG A 230 -14.78 -1.90 1.50
CA ARG A 230 -15.89 -1.44 2.37
C ARG A 230 -16.41 -2.57 3.26
N THR A 231 -16.56 -3.77 2.70
CA THR A 231 -17.01 -4.96 3.44
C THR A 231 -16.02 -5.32 4.56
N LEU A 232 -14.73 -5.32 4.26
CA LEU A 232 -13.68 -5.58 5.25
C LEU A 232 -13.66 -4.52 6.36
N SER A 233 -13.75 -3.23 6.00
CA SER A 233 -13.81 -2.11 6.95
C SER A 233 -15.01 -2.22 7.89
N VAL A 234 -16.21 -2.50 7.38
CA VAL A 234 -17.40 -2.67 8.22
C VAL A 234 -17.22 -3.86 9.18
N ALA A 235 -16.71 -4.98 8.70
CA ALA A 235 -16.47 -6.16 9.53
C ALA A 235 -15.41 -5.90 10.62
N ALA A 236 -14.33 -5.21 10.29
CA ALA A 236 -13.27 -4.85 11.24
C ALA A 236 -13.80 -3.93 12.36
N GLN A 237 -14.63 -2.94 12.02
CA GLN A 237 -15.25 -2.04 12.99
C GLN A 237 -16.28 -2.74 13.89
N GLN A 238 -17.04 -3.70 13.37
CA GLN A 238 -18.01 -4.47 14.16
C GLN A 238 -17.34 -5.40 15.19
N ASN A 239 -16.17 -5.95 14.85
CA ASN A 239 -15.40 -6.82 15.74
C ASN A 239 -14.61 -6.06 16.81
N ALA A 240 -14.38 -4.75 16.62
CA ALA A 240 -13.76 -3.89 17.61
C ALA A 240 -14.78 -3.55 18.72
N SER A 241 -14.71 -4.25 19.86
CA SER A 241 -15.58 -3.98 21.00
C SER A 241 -15.29 -2.58 21.59
N ARG A 242 -16.02 -1.56 21.13
CA ARG A 242 -16.17 -0.21 21.73
C ARG A 242 -15.04 0.82 21.62
N ALA A 243 -13.99 0.60 20.83
CA ALA A 243 -13.05 1.66 20.44
C ALA A 243 -12.60 1.43 19.00
N SER A 244 -12.73 2.44 18.14
CA SER A 244 -12.42 2.33 16.72
C SER A 244 -10.96 1.88 16.50
N PRO A 245 -10.67 0.96 15.55
CA PRO A 245 -9.30 0.63 15.16
C PRO A 245 -8.61 1.73 14.35
N ASP A 246 -9.24 2.90 14.18
CA ASP A 246 -8.60 4.07 13.57
C ASP A 246 -7.31 4.42 14.32
N PRO A 247 -6.26 4.90 13.63
CA PRO A 247 -6.14 4.97 12.18
C PRO A 247 -5.76 3.62 11.55
N ALA A 248 -6.34 3.32 10.38
CA ALA A 248 -5.84 2.28 9.48
C ALA A 248 -4.93 2.86 8.39
N ILE A 249 -4.17 1.99 7.74
CA ILE A 249 -3.32 2.31 6.59
C ILE A 249 -3.60 1.40 5.40
N MET A 250 -3.30 1.85 4.19
CA MET A 250 -3.53 1.09 2.96
C MET A 250 -2.34 1.13 2.02
N PHE A 251 -2.07 0.02 1.33
CA PHE A 251 -1.02 -0.11 0.33
C PHE A 251 -1.63 -0.55 -1.01
N PHE A 252 -1.20 0.11 -2.09
CA PHE A 252 -1.44 -0.25 -3.48
C PHE A 252 -0.28 0.28 -4.33
N HIS A 253 -0.02 -0.27 -5.51
CA HIS A 253 1.21 0.06 -6.23
C HIS A 253 1.07 1.32 -7.10
N ILE A 254 0.14 1.30 -8.06
CA ILE A 254 -0.12 2.44 -8.97
C ILE A 254 -0.88 3.52 -8.18
N PRO A 255 -0.38 4.78 -8.16
CA PRO A 255 -1.01 5.86 -7.42
C PRO A 255 -2.40 6.20 -7.98
N LEU A 256 -3.27 6.70 -7.11
CA LEU A 256 -4.54 7.30 -7.53
C LEU A 256 -4.30 8.67 -8.14
N GLN A 257 -5.26 9.20 -8.91
CA GLN A 257 -5.14 10.54 -9.49
C GLN A 257 -4.99 11.62 -8.40
N GLU A 258 -5.53 11.38 -7.22
CA GLU A 258 -5.45 12.27 -6.06
C GLU A 258 -4.05 12.47 -5.50
N TYR A 259 -3.07 11.62 -5.87
CA TYR A 259 -1.66 11.85 -5.54
C TYR A 259 -1.12 13.07 -6.30
N ASP A 260 -1.70 13.43 -7.45
CA ASP A 260 -1.27 14.56 -8.26
C ASP A 260 -1.66 15.90 -7.62
N TYR A 261 -0.77 16.41 -6.76
CA TYR A 261 -0.97 17.70 -6.11
C TYR A 261 -0.58 18.88 -7.02
N THR A 262 -1.30 19.99 -6.86
CA THR A 262 -1.08 21.24 -7.59
C THR A 262 0.06 22.07 -7.01
N ALA A 263 0.61 23.01 -7.78
CA ALA A 263 1.63 23.94 -7.28
C ALA A 263 1.19 24.75 -6.05
N ALA A 264 -0.13 24.97 -5.87
CA ALA A 264 -0.67 25.64 -4.69
C ALA A 264 -0.66 24.76 -3.43
N GLU A 265 -0.74 23.44 -3.60
CA GLU A 265 -0.72 22.45 -2.51
C GLU A 265 0.72 22.07 -2.11
N ALA A 266 1.70 22.39 -2.95
CA ALA A 266 3.12 22.07 -2.73
C ALA A 266 3.66 22.59 -1.39
N SER A 267 3.21 23.77 -0.92
CA SER A 267 3.67 24.35 0.36
C SER A 267 3.21 23.56 1.60
N THR A 268 2.25 22.65 1.43
CA THR A 268 1.70 21.79 2.49
C THR A 268 2.04 20.31 2.28
N THR A 269 2.83 20.02 1.25
CA THR A 269 3.34 18.69 0.94
C THR A 269 4.75 18.57 1.51
N ASN A 270 5.04 17.43 2.15
CA ASN A 270 6.40 17.12 2.60
C ASN A 270 7.06 16.17 1.60
N GLY A 271 8.29 16.48 1.20
CA GLY A 271 9.01 15.81 0.12
C GLY A 271 8.79 16.39 -1.26
N GLU A 272 9.37 15.76 -2.28
CA GLU A 272 9.50 16.30 -3.63
C GLU A 272 8.78 15.46 -4.69
N LYS A 273 8.07 16.14 -5.60
CA LYS A 273 7.53 15.57 -6.84
C LYS A 273 8.56 15.76 -7.96
N ASN A 274 9.34 14.72 -8.24
CA ASN A 274 10.41 14.76 -9.24
C ASN A 274 9.99 14.19 -10.60
N GLU A 275 8.82 13.59 -10.69
CA GLU A 275 8.21 13.15 -11.94
C GLU A 275 6.69 13.32 -11.94
N ASN A 276 6.09 13.14 -13.12
CA ASN A 276 4.63 13.15 -13.22
C ASN A 276 4.05 11.95 -12.47
N VAL A 277 2.86 12.14 -11.89
CA VAL A 277 2.13 11.04 -11.26
C VAL A 277 1.62 10.11 -12.37
N SER A 278 2.06 8.85 -12.36
CA SER A 278 1.71 7.87 -13.39
C SER A 278 0.45 7.07 -13.04
N SER A 279 -0.61 7.77 -12.63
CA SER A 279 -1.91 7.15 -12.32
C SER A 279 -2.63 6.65 -13.58
N SER A 280 -3.63 5.80 -13.39
CA SER A 280 -4.61 5.49 -14.45
C SER A 280 -5.38 6.74 -14.87
N ALA A 281 -5.69 6.87 -16.17
CA ALA A 281 -6.61 7.86 -16.68
C ALA A 281 -8.09 7.52 -16.40
N ILE A 282 -8.37 6.28 -15.97
CA ILE A 282 -9.68 5.88 -15.48
C ILE A 282 -9.72 6.10 -13.97
N GLU A 283 -10.68 6.90 -13.54
CA GLU A 283 -10.92 7.22 -12.12
C GLU A 283 -11.38 5.98 -11.34
N SER A 284 -10.77 5.77 -10.18
CA SER A 284 -11.23 4.77 -9.22
C SER A 284 -12.15 5.41 -8.19
N SER A 285 -13.22 4.72 -7.80
CA SER A 285 -14.07 5.17 -6.69
C SER A 285 -13.42 5.00 -5.31
N LEU A 286 -12.17 4.49 -5.24
CA LEU A 286 -11.48 4.21 -3.98
C LEU A 286 -11.31 5.45 -3.10
N PHE A 287 -10.78 6.55 -3.62
CA PHE A 287 -10.50 7.73 -2.79
C PHE A 287 -11.76 8.26 -2.10
N SER A 288 -12.87 8.36 -2.84
CA SER A 288 -14.17 8.72 -2.26
C SER A 288 -14.64 7.75 -1.18
N ALA A 289 -14.40 6.44 -1.36
CA ALA A 289 -14.70 5.43 -0.36
C ALA A 289 -13.86 5.59 0.91
N LEU A 290 -12.58 5.97 0.78
CA LEU A 290 -11.71 6.22 1.92
C LEU A 290 -12.20 7.43 2.74
N VAL A 291 -12.58 8.52 2.05
CA VAL A 291 -13.14 9.72 2.69
C VAL A 291 -14.45 9.38 3.40
N ASP A 292 -15.35 8.62 2.77
CA ASP A 292 -16.64 8.25 3.35
C ASP A 292 -16.52 7.31 4.56
N ARG A 293 -15.53 6.41 4.56
CA ARG A 293 -15.30 5.46 5.66
C ARG A 293 -14.51 6.06 6.81
N ASP A 294 -13.69 7.07 6.54
CA ASP A 294 -12.88 7.84 7.50
C ASP A 294 -12.02 6.98 8.45
N GLU A 295 -11.70 5.76 8.07
CA GLU A 295 -10.88 4.81 8.87
C GLU A 295 -9.41 4.82 8.41
N VAL A 296 -9.19 4.79 7.10
CA VAL A 296 -7.85 4.82 6.50
C VAL A 296 -7.36 6.25 6.47
N LYS A 297 -6.28 6.53 7.18
CA LYS A 297 -5.71 7.89 7.29
C LYS A 297 -4.48 8.10 6.44
N VAL A 298 -3.83 7.01 6.01
CA VAL A 298 -2.65 7.06 5.17
C VAL A 298 -2.71 5.96 4.12
N THR A 299 -2.43 6.31 2.87
CA THR A 299 -2.21 5.37 1.78
C THR A 299 -0.77 5.46 1.29
N PHE A 300 -0.19 4.33 0.90
CA PHE A 300 1.18 4.23 0.43
C PHE A 300 1.25 3.61 -0.97
N ALA A 301 1.94 4.29 -1.88
CA ALA A 301 2.17 3.87 -3.27
C ALA A 301 3.65 3.73 -3.63
N GLY A 302 3.94 3.06 -4.75
CA GLY A 302 5.24 2.97 -5.40
C GLY A 302 5.17 3.59 -6.80
N HIS A 303 5.66 2.87 -7.81
CA HIS A 303 5.46 3.08 -9.25
C HIS A 303 6.20 4.27 -9.86
N ASP A 304 6.10 5.45 -9.23
CA ASP A 304 6.88 6.63 -9.58
C ASP A 304 8.14 6.67 -8.70
N HIS A 305 9.25 6.15 -9.22
CA HIS A 305 10.46 5.82 -8.43
C HIS A 305 11.15 7.02 -7.79
N ILE A 306 10.98 8.22 -8.36
CA ILE A 306 11.62 9.45 -7.87
C ILE A 306 10.62 10.43 -7.23
N ASN A 307 9.34 10.07 -7.17
CA ASN A 307 8.38 10.69 -6.25
C ASN A 307 8.51 10.06 -4.86
N GLU A 308 8.55 10.90 -3.84
CA GLU A 308 8.87 10.46 -2.47
C GLU A 308 8.18 11.29 -1.37
N TYR A 309 7.18 12.06 -1.78
CA TYR A 309 6.41 12.96 -0.94
C TYR A 309 5.22 12.27 -0.24
N CYS A 310 4.70 12.95 0.77
CA CYS A 310 3.38 12.76 1.34
C CYS A 310 2.53 14.02 1.18
N HIS A 311 1.35 13.88 0.58
CA HIS A 311 0.41 14.97 0.33
C HIS A 311 -0.94 14.68 1.01
N LYS A 312 -1.44 15.63 1.79
CA LYS A 312 -2.73 15.51 2.48
C LYS A 312 -3.88 16.00 1.60
N ARG A 313 -4.85 15.14 1.35
CA ARG A 313 -6.09 15.48 0.64
C ARG A 313 -7.32 14.97 1.39
N GLN A 314 -8.25 15.88 1.71
CA GLN A 314 -9.53 15.56 2.36
C GLN A 314 -9.41 14.65 3.60
N GLY A 315 -8.36 14.87 4.42
CA GLY A 315 -8.14 14.10 5.66
C GLY A 315 -7.30 12.83 5.51
N ILE A 316 -6.87 12.49 4.29
CA ILE A 316 -6.05 11.30 4.00
C ILE A 316 -4.67 11.75 3.54
N GLN A 317 -3.61 11.14 4.10
CA GLN A 317 -2.24 11.30 3.61
C GLN A 317 -1.96 10.33 2.47
N LEU A 318 -1.47 10.84 1.34
CA LEU A 318 -1.13 10.09 0.15
C LEU A 318 0.40 10.10 -0.01
N CYS A 319 1.04 8.96 0.23
CA CYS A 319 2.49 8.87 0.41
C CYS A 319 3.15 7.95 -0.61
N TYR A 320 4.25 8.38 -1.21
CA TYR A 320 5.13 7.50 -1.99
C TYR A 320 6.17 6.82 -1.10
N GLY A 321 6.47 5.55 -1.38
CA GLY A 321 7.53 4.78 -0.73
C GLY A 321 8.94 5.21 -1.15
N GLY A 322 9.07 5.72 -2.39
CA GLY A 322 10.35 6.03 -3.03
C GLY A 322 11.08 4.76 -3.53
N GLY A 323 11.74 4.87 -4.68
CA GLY A 323 12.35 3.72 -5.35
C GLY A 323 13.59 3.17 -4.62
N THR A 324 13.52 1.91 -4.21
CA THR A 324 14.60 1.21 -3.50
C THR A 324 15.58 0.51 -4.46
N GLY A 325 15.10 0.01 -5.60
CA GLY A 325 15.84 -0.89 -6.49
C GLY A 325 17.05 -0.27 -7.20
N PHE A 326 18.08 -1.07 -7.40
CA PHE A 326 19.18 -0.90 -8.36
C PHE A 326 18.98 -1.87 -9.54
N GLY A 327 19.99 -2.02 -10.41
CA GLY A 327 19.87 -2.89 -11.59
C GLY A 327 18.90 -2.29 -12.62
N ILE A 328 17.85 -3.03 -12.98
CA ILE A 328 16.89 -2.59 -13.99
C ILE A 328 15.91 -1.50 -13.47
N ALA A 329 15.79 -1.30 -12.16
CA ALA A 329 14.98 -0.23 -11.59
C ALA A 329 15.50 1.15 -12.03
N TYR A 330 14.66 1.96 -12.68
CA TYR A 330 15.06 3.30 -13.15
C TYR A 330 15.23 4.31 -12.00
N SER A 331 15.98 5.40 -12.25
CA SER A 331 16.12 6.57 -11.37
C SER A 331 16.67 7.79 -12.09
N ALA A 332 16.79 8.90 -11.37
CA ALA A 332 17.74 9.96 -11.67
C ALA A 332 19.09 9.73 -10.98
N ALA A 333 20.20 10.07 -11.66
CA ALA A 333 21.56 9.86 -11.14
C ALA A 333 21.86 10.68 -9.87
N ASN A 334 21.21 11.83 -9.70
CA ASN A 334 21.31 12.70 -8.52
C ASN A 334 20.22 12.43 -7.47
N PHE A 335 19.48 11.32 -7.58
CA PHE A 335 18.43 10.94 -6.64
C PHE A 335 18.84 9.66 -5.91
N SER A 336 19.08 9.75 -4.60
CA SER A 336 19.43 8.59 -3.78
C SER A 336 18.28 7.59 -3.73
N ARG A 337 18.62 6.30 -3.90
CA ARG A 337 17.71 5.19 -3.59
C ARG A 337 17.27 5.28 -2.15
N ARG A 338 16.01 4.95 -1.89
CA ARG A 338 15.42 5.15 -0.57
C ARG A 338 14.35 4.14 -0.26
N ALA A 339 14.08 4.00 1.03
CA ALA A 339 12.96 3.27 1.56
C ALA A 339 12.27 4.10 2.63
N ARG A 340 10.97 3.88 2.81
CA ARG A 340 10.16 4.57 3.81
C ARG A 340 9.97 3.71 5.04
N VAL A 341 10.19 4.29 6.21
CA VAL A 341 9.85 3.70 7.50
C VAL A 341 8.58 4.36 8.00
N ILE A 342 7.65 3.54 8.48
CA ILE A 342 6.36 3.95 9.02
C ILE A 342 6.30 3.44 10.46
N GLU A 343 5.99 4.32 11.40
CA GLU A 343 5.85 3.97 12.81
C GLU A 343 4.44 4.30 13.27
N TRP A 344 3.71 3.27 13.68
CA TRP A 344 2.45 3.43 14.40
C TRP A 344 2.72 3.36 15.90
N SER A 345 2.05 4.21 16.67
CA SER A 345 2.12 4.18 18.14
C SER A 345 0.77 4.49 18.78
N LEU A 346 0.57 3.94 19.97
CA LEU A 346 -0.59 4.21 20.82
C LEU A 346 -0.11 4.35 22.27
N ASN A 347 -0.41 5.47 22.92
CA ASN A 347 0.06 5.75 24.28
C ASN A 347 -1.01 5.47 25.36
N ALA A 348 -0.65 5.68 26.63
CA ALA A 348 -1.52 5.43 27.77
C ALA A 348 -2.78 6.31 27.80
N GLN A 349 -2.73 7.47 27.13
CA GLN A 349 -3.86 8.38 26.93
C GLN A 349 -4.75 7.95 25.75
N ASN A 350 -4.44 6.81 25.13
CA ASN A 350 -5.08 6.28 23.93
C ASN A 350 -4.97 7.22 22.72
N GLU A 351 -3.96 8.10 22.73
CA GLU A 351 -3.56 8.87 21.55
C GLU A 351 -2.84 7.96 20.58
N ARG A 352 -3.21 8.07 19.30
CA ARG A 352 -2.72 7.23 18.21
C ARG A 352 -2.01 8.10 17.20
N THR A 353 -0.79 7.72 16.86
CA THR A 353 0.05 8.50 15.95
C THR A 353 0.67 7.61 14.89
N ILE A 354 0.66 8.10 13.65
CA ILE A 354 1.44 7.54 12.54
C ILE A 354 2.50 8.57 12.17
N THR A 355 3.76 8.20 12.30
CA THR A 355 4.91 8.97 11.81
C THR A 355 5.60 8.23 10.67
N SER A 356 6.39 8.94 9.90
CA SER A 356 7.21 8.36 8.85
C SER A 356 8.50 9.13 8.65
N TYR A 357 9.51 8.44 8.14
CA TYR A 357 10.76 9.04 7.66
C TYR A 357 11.34 8.16 6.55
N LYS A 358 12.39 8.66 5.91
CA LYS A 358 13.09 7.95 4.84
C LYS A 358 14.52 7.59 5.25
N ARG A 359 14.98 6.46 4.73
CA ARG A 359 16.39 6.06 4.76
C ARG A 359 16.93 6.08 3.35
N LEU A 360 18.07 6.73 3.17
CA LEU A 360 18.70 6.88 1.85
C LEU A 360 19.93 5.98 1.76
N PHE A 361 20.14 5.39 0.59
CA PHE A 361 21.37 4.67 0.29
C PHE A 361 22.59 5.57 0.51
N ALA A 362 23.63 5.02 1.13
CA ALA A 362 24.85 5.70 1.58
C ALA A 362 24.67 6.82 2.63
N GLN A 363 23.44 7.06 3.14
CA GLN A 363 23.16 8.00 4.24
C GLN A 363 22.21 7.34 5.28
N MET A 364 22.55 6.11 5.67
CA MET A 364 21.73 5.28 6.54
C MET A 364 21.71 5.74 8.02
N ASP A 365 22.67 6.57 8.42
CA ASP A 365 22.81 7.03 9.81
C ASP A 365 21.77 8.10 10.18
N GLU A 366 21.16 8.76 9.20
CA GLU A 366 20.24 9.89 9.40
C GLU A 366 18.81 9.54 8.98
N LYS A 367 17.83 10.02 9.75
CA LYS A 367 16.42 9.96 9.36
C LYS A 367 16.14 11.18 8.49
N HIS A 368 15.69 10.96 7.26
CA HIS A 368 15.38 12.05 6.34
C HIS A 368 13.89 12.36 6.34
N GLU A 369 13.56 13.65 6.43
CA GLU A 369 12.20 14.19 6.31
C GLU A 369 11.19 13.52 7.24
N GLU A 370 11.55 13.39 8.52
CA GLU A 370 10.68 12.86 9.56
C GLU A 370 9.41 13.71 9.69
N GLU A 371 8.25 13.06 9.61
CA GLU A 371 6.93 13.69 9.53
C GLU A 371 5.88 12.95 10.36
N THR A 372 4.92 13.71 10.89
CA THR A 372 3.70 13.15 11.49
C THR A 372 2.61 13.11 10.43
N LEU A 373 2.21 11.90 10.04
CA LEU A 373 1.19 11.69 9.02
C LEU A 373 -0.22 11.83 9.62
N PHE A 374 -0.41 11.35 10.85
CA PHE A 374 -1.71 11.42 11.52
C PHE A 374 -1.56 11.37 13.03
N THR A 375 -2.42 12.10 13.74
CA THR A 375 -2.59 12.03 15.20
C THR A 375 -4.08 12.05 15.53
N GLN A 376 -4.52 11.14 16.39
CA GLN A 376 -5.86 11.13 16.99
C GLN A 376 -5.75 11.19 18.50
N ILE A 377 -6.35 12.23 19.09
CA ILE A 377 -6.43 12.43 20.54
C ILE A 377 -7.86 12.06 21.02
N PRO A 378 -8.02 11.15 21.99
CA PRO A 378 -9.34 10.75 22.47
C PRO A 378 -10.13 11.90 23.10
N GLY A 379 -11.41 12.03 22.72
CA GLY A 379 -12.33 13.00 23.32
C GLY A 379 -12.25 14.43 22.78
N GLY A 380 -11.36 14.71 21.83
CA GLY A 380 -11.45 15.90 21.00
C GLY A 380 -12.49 15.69 19.91
N ALA A 381 -13.51 16.56 19.80
CA ALA A 381 -14.21 16.71 18.53
C ALA A 381 -13.13 16.94 17.46
N GLY A 382 -13.07 16.10 16.43
CA GLY A 382 -11.98 16.10 15.44
C GLY A 382 -11.71 17.50 14.89
N SER A 383 -10.77 18.20 15.51
CA SER A 383 -10.06 19.31 14.91
C SER A 383 -8.82 18.69 14.31
N SER A 384 -8.83 18.57 12.99
CA SER A 384 -7.60 18.57 12.22
C SER A 384 -6.87 19.89 12.55
N GLU A 385 -6.06 19.91 13.61
CA GLU A 385 -5.13 21.00 13.83
C GLU A 385 -3.99 20.82 12.81
N ASP A 386 -3.94 21.77 11.88
CA ASP A 386 -2.88 21.94 10.91
C ASP A 386 -1.59 22.33 11.64
N THR A 387 -0.76 21.35 11.97
CA THR A 387 0.62 21.62 12.38
C THR A 387 1.57 20.74 11.59
N VAL A 388 2.02 21.25 10.44
CA VAL A 388 3.33 20.90 9.89
C VAL A 388 4.36 21.69 10.70
N THR A 389 5.12 21.03 11.56
CA THR A 389 6.23 21.64 12.28
C THR A 389 7.49 21.60 11.42
N THR A 390 7.85 22.73 10.80
CA THR A 390 9.16 22.94 10.16
C THR A 390 10.19 23.44 11.19
N GLY A 391 11.38 22.82 11.23
CA GLY A 391 12.54 23.32 12.02
C GLY A 391 13.11 24.64 11.48
N PRO A 392 13.88 25.43 12.29
CA PRO A 392 14.06 26.85 12.06
C PRO A 392 15.19 27.19 11.09
N SER A 393 14.91 28.07 10.12
CA SER A 393 15.91 28.92 9.46
C SER A 393 15.63 30.39 9.77
N GLY A 394 16.69 31.14 10.05
CA GLY A 394 16.64 32.43 10.73
C GLY A 394 16.28 33.64 9.87
N ASN A 395 15.47 34.51 10.49
CA ASN A 395 15.55 35.98 10.55
C ASN A 395 15.36 36.80 9.26
N SER A 396 14.22 37.49 9.14
CA SER A 396 14.18 38.97 9.14
C SER A 396 12.76 39.52 9.33
N THR A 397 12.71 40.68 9.96
CA THR A 397 11.57 41.46 10.48
C THR A 397 10.66 42.08 9.41
N SER A 398 9.33 42.11 9.64
CA SER A 398 8.55 43.36 9.64
C SER A 398 7.12 43.13 10.16
N THR A 399 6.65 44.08 10.96
CA THR A 399 5.34 44.15 11.62
C THR A 399 4.29 44.78 10.69
N THR A 400 3.07 44.25 10.67
CA THR A 400 1.83 45.07 10.62
C THR A 400 0.62 44.27 11.10
N SER A 401 -0.20 44.93 11.91
CA SER A 401 -1.40 44.44 12.57
C SER A 401 -2.64 44.52 11.67
N GLY A 402 -3.47 43.47 11.66
CA GLY A 402 -4.83 43.50 11.12
C GLY A 402 -5.73 42.48 11.84
N ALA A 403 -6.78 42.97 12.50
CA ALA A 403 -7.77 42.17 13.23
C ALA A 403 -8.75 41.44 12.28
N PRO A 404 -9.42 40.35 12.72
CA PRO A 404 -10.19 39.48 11.84
C PRO A 404 -11.65 39.95 11.67
N PHE A 405 -12.16 39.89 10.44
CA PHE A 405 -13.60 39.92 10.16
C PHE A 405 -14.14 38.49 10.14
N GLY A 406 -14.87 38.11 11.18
CA GLY A 406 -15.67 36.89 11.22
C GLY A 406 -17.08 37.18 10.67
N VAL A 407 -17.48 36.48 9.61
CA VAL A 407 -18.88 36.41 9.19
C VAL A 407 -19.43 35.05 9.64
N LYS A 408 -20.25 35.07 10.69
CA LYS A 408 -21.12 33.94 11.05
C LYS A 408 -22.28 33.90 10.06
N MET A 409 -22.41 32.82 9.30
CA MET A 409 -23.61 32.54 8.52
C MET A 409 -24.63 31.79 9.38
N ASP A 410 -25.83 32.34 9.45
CA ASP A 410 -26.96 31.86 10.26
C ASP A 410 -27.68 30.70 9.56
N LEU A 411 -27.93 29.62 10.32
CA LEU A 411 -28.51 28.35 9.88
C LEU A 411 -29.93 28.50 9.29
N ALA A 412 -30.60 29.63 9.53
CA ALA A 412 -31.92 29.94 8.98
C ALA A 412 -31.90 30.26 7.48
N THR A 413 -30.76 30.66 6.89
CA THR A 413 -30.68 31.08 5.48
C THR A 413 -30.49 29.89 4.53
N VAL A 414 -29.85 28.82 5.00
CA VAL A 414 -29.63 27.58 4.22
C VAL A 414 -30.94 26.80 4.03
N LEU A 415 -31.88 26.91 4.97
CA LEU A 415 -33.15 26.18 4.93
C LEU A 415 -34.15 26.76 3.91
N LEU A 416 -34.03 28.05 3.53
CA LEU A 416 -34.90 28.65 2.52
C LEU A 416 -34.50 28.31 1.07
N VAL A 417 -33.21 28.00 0.84
CA VAL A 417 -32.70 27.66 -0.50
C VAL A 417 -33.03 26.22 -0.88
N LEU A 418 -33.09 25.31 0.10
CA LEU A 418 -33.43 23.90 -0.12
C LEU A 418 -34.93 23.65 -0.38
N LEU A 419 -35.83 24.54 0.07
CA LEU A 419 -37.27 24.41 -0.21
C LEU A 419 -37.69 24.90 -1.60
N ALA A 420 -36.88 25.73 -2.27
CA ALA A 420 -37.19 26.26 -3.59
C ALA A 420 -36.86 25.28 -4.75
N ILE A 421 -36.03 24.26 -4.49
CA ILE A 421 -35.60 23.27 -5.51
C ILE A 421 -36.58 22.08 -5.59
N ALA A 422 -37.37 21.83 -4.54
CA ALA A 422 -38.28 20.69 -4.47
C ALA A 422 -39.66 20.91 -5.16
N PHE A 423 -40.01 22.13 -5.57
CA PHE A 423 -41.30 22.45 -6.22
C PHE A 423 -41.21 22.90 -7.69
N GLY A 424 -40.01 22.87 -8.30
CA GLY A 424 -39.80 23.33 -9.69
C GLY A 424 -39.94 22.28 -10.79
N ALA A 425 -40.17 21.00 -10.46
CA ALA A 425 -40.10 19.89 -11.41
C ALA A 425 -41.43 19.15 -11.60
N VAL A 426 -42.55 19.86 -11.77
CA VAL A 426 -43.78 19.29 -12.36
C VAL A 426 -44.51 20.37 -13.16
N SER A 427 -44.11 20.59 -14.42
CA SER A 427 -45.01 20.94 -15.53
C SER A 427 -44.19 21.05 -16.82
N GLN A 428 -44.76 20.54 -17.91
CA GLN A 428 -44.31 20.63 -19.31
C GLN A 428 -43.57 19.39 -19.86
N LEU A 429 -44.33 18.33 -20.06
CA LEU A 429 -44.27 17.46 -21.24
C LEU A 429 -45.72 17.08 -21.59
N GLU A 430 -46.34 17.86 -22.48
CA GLU A 430 -47.30 17.36 -23.48
C GLU A 430 -46.53 17.07 -24.77
#